data_AF-A0A6L4ATJ0-F1
#
_entry.id   AF-A0A6L4ATJ0-F1
#
_cell.length_a   1.000
_cell.length_b   1.000
_cell.length_c   1.000
_cell.angle_alpha   90.00
_cell.angle_beta   90.00
_cell.angle_gamma   90.00
#
_symmetry.space_group_name_H-M   'P 1'
#
loop_
_entity.id
_entity.type
_entity.pdbx_description
1 polymer ?
#
loop_
_entity_poly.entity_id
_entity_poly.type
_entity_poly.pdbx_seq_one_letter_code
_entity_poly.pdbx_strand_id
1 'polypeptide(L)'
;MTGASNPLPQRLRRVDHLAQRRVGEETIVVDLRQSRVYGFNPAGGELLDALRAGRDTAELAAWAAESGGADLGLFLAELLAAGLVDAGEPADGAEAAPALAGHPSGAPRLLWREEVARVTHQTSPPQAITNPQCQP
;
A
#
# COMPACT_ATOMS: atom_id res chain seq x y z
N MET A 1 -15.53 9.41 -24.92
CA MET A 1 -15.79 9.53 -23.47
C MET A 1 -14.47 9.90 -22.83
N THR A 2 -14.28 11.19 -22.59
CA THR A 2 -13.00 11.77 -22.20
C THR A 2 -12.76 11.44 -20.73
N GLY A 3 -11.86 10.50 -20.46
CA GLY A 3 -11.40 10.21 -19.11
C GLY A 3 -10.79 11.47 -18.55
N ALA A 4 -11.47 12.11 -17.60
CA ALA A 4 -10.90 13.23 -16.86
C ALA A 4 -9.70 12.68 -16.08
N SER A 5 -8.50 12.86 -16.62
CA SER A 5 -7.26 12.74 -15.86
C SER A 5 -7.34 13.80 -14.76
N ASN A 6 -7.90 13.41 -13.61
CA ASN A 6 -7.86 14.24 -12.43
C ASN A 6 -6.37 14.50 -12.15
N PRO A 7 -5.89 15.76 -12.18
CA PRO A 7 -4.48 16.03 -11.97
C PRO A 7 -4.13 15.54 -10.57
N LEU A 8 -3.19 14.60 -10.49
CA LEU A 8 -2.67 14.13 -9.20
C LEU A 8 -2.09 15.35 -8.47
N PRO A 9 -2.29 15.44 -7.15
CA PRO A 9 -1.69 16.52 -6.37
C PRO A 9 -0.17 16.44 -6.47
N GLN A 10 0.49 17.62 -6.44
CA GLN A 10 1.94 17.73 -6.58
C GLN A 10 2.70 16.93 -5.51
N ARG A 11 2.09 16.76 -4.33
CA ARG A 11 2.56 15.85 -3.31
C ARG A 11 1.49 14.90 -2.84
N LEU A 12 1.88 13.64 -2.77
CA LEU A 12 1.14 12.59 -2.11
C LEU A 12 1.95 12.10 -0.92
N ARG A 13 1.27 11.90 0.20
CA ARG A 13 1.86 11.34 1.41
C ARG A 13 1.03 10.15 1.86
N ARG A 14 1.70 9.08 2.28
CA ARG A 14 1.01 7.96 2.92
C ARG A 14 0.42 8.40 4.26
N VAL A 15 -0.83 8.02 4.53
CA VAL A 15 -1.49 8.37 5.80
C VAL A 15 -0.86 7.62 6.98
N ASP A 16 -0.81 8.28 8.15
CA ASP A 16 -0.04 7.79 9.31
C ASP A 16 -0.67 6.59 10.03
N HIS A 17 -1.94 6.31 9.77
CA HIS A 17 -2.71 5.25 10.44
C HIS A 17 -2.65 3.91 9.68
N LEU A 18 -1.71 3.77 8.74
CA LEU A 18 -1.44 2.51 8.04
C LEU A 18 -0.28 1.76 8.69
N ALA A 19 -0.53 0.49 9.00
CA ALA A 19 0.53 -0.47 9.28
C ALA A 19 0.87 -1.23 7.99
N GLN A 20 2.16 -1.37 7.69
CA GLN A 20 2.64 -2.06 6.49
C GLN A 20 3.61 -3.17 6.89
N ARG A 21 3.48 -4.35 6.27
CA ARG A 21 4.42 -5.45 6.45
C ARG A 21 4.52 -6.29 5.18
N ARG A 22 5.75 -6.68 4.83
CA ARG A 22 5.99 -7.66 3.77
C ARG A 22 5.73 -9.08 4.28
N VAL A 23 4.94 -9.85 3.53
CA VAL A 23 4.60 -11.25 3.81
C VAL A 23 4.83 -12.03 2.53
N GLY A 24 5.93 -12.78 2.46
CA GLY A 24 6.36 -13.44 1.23
C GLY A 24 6.60 -12.43 0.09
N GLU A 25 5.86 -12.60 -1.01
CA GLU A 25 5.93 -11.74 -2.19
C GLU A 25 4.87 -10.62 -2.20
N GLU A 26 4.08 -10.50 -1.13
CA GLU A 26 3.06 -9.46 -1.01
C GLU A 26 3.46 -8.43 0.05
N THR A 27 2.97 -7.21 -0.15
CA THR A 27 2.96 -6.19 0.90
C THR A 27 1.54 -6.08 1.44
N ILE A 28 1.39 -6.39 2.72
CA ILE A 28 0.12 -6.29 3.43
C ILE A 28 0.06 -4.93 4.12
N VAL A 29 -1.02 -4.21 3.89
CA VAL A 29 -1.28 -2.91 4.48
C VAL A 29 -2.59 -2.98 5.25
N VAL A 30 -2.55 -2.57 6.50
CA VAL A 30 -3.72 -2.52 7.39
C VAL A 30 -4.05 -1.07 7.67
N ASP A 31 -5.24 -0.65 7.26
CA ASP A 31 -5.85 0.60 7.68
C ASP A 31 -6.51 0.41 9.05
N LEU A 32 -5.90 0.99 10.08
CA LEU A 32 -6.33 0.88 11.46
C LEU A 32 -7.58 1.73 11.78
N ARG A 33 -7.95 2.68 10.92
CA ARG A 33 -9.16 3.50 11.08
C ARG A 33 -10.37 2.86 10.45
N GLN A 34 -10.21 2.34 9.23
CA GLN A 34 -11.31 1.73 8.47
C GLN A 34 -11.48 0.24 8.76
N SER A 35 -10.59 -0.37 9.56
CA SER A 35 -10.55 -1.82 9.81
C SER A 35 -10.49 -2.60 8.49
N ARG A 36 -9.58 -2.21 7.59
CA ARG A 36 -9.39 -2.81 6.27
C ARG A 36 -7.98 -3.31 6.06
N VAL A 37 -7.85 -4.37 5.28
CA VAL A 37 -6.59 -4.96 4.86
C VAL A 37 -6.50 -4.93 3.34
N TYR A 38 -5.32 -4.60 2.84
CA TYR A 38 -5.01 -4.50 1.42
C TYR A 38 -3.78 -5.36 1.14
N GLY A 39 -3.84 -6.16 0.08
CA GLY A 39 -2.69 -6.89 -0.44
C GLY A 39 -2.16 -6.19 -1.68
N PHE A 40 -0.87 -5.88 -1.69
CA PHE A 40 -0.17 -5.28 -2.82
C PHE A 40 0.93 -6.20 -3.34
N ASN A 41 1.25 -6.06 -4.63
CA ASN A 41 2.48 -6.63 -5.16
C ASN A 41 3.73 -5.89 -4.58
N PRO A 42 4.95 -6.40 -4.80
CA PRO A 42 6.16 -5.77 -4.27
C PRO A 42 6.31 -4.30 -4.67
N ALA A 43 6.08 -3.98 -5.95
CA ALA A 43 6.15 -2.62 -6.46
C ALA A 43 5.14 -1.67 -5.78
N GLY A 44 3.92 -2.12 -5.50
CA GLY A 44 2.92 -1.34 -4.78
C GLY A 44 3.32 -1.05 -3.33
N GLY A 45 3.94 -2.02 -2.66
CA GLY A 45 4.47 -1.83 -1.31
C GLY A 45 5.63 -0.83 -1.24
N GLU A 46 6.54 -0.90 -2.21
CA GLU A 46 7.67 0.04 -2.31
C GLU A 46 7.21 1.45 -2.63
N LEU A 47 6.19 1.61 -3.48
CA LEU A 47 5.56 2.91 -3.71
C LEU A 47 5.00 3.52 -2.42
N LEU A 48 4.34 2.70 -1.58
CA LEU A 48 3.82 3.16 -0.30
C LEU A 48 4.92 3.54 0.70
N ASP A 49 6.06 2.86 0.70
CA ASP A 49 7.21 3.26 1.49
C ASP A 49 7.85 4.55 0.97
N ALA A 50 7.92 4.74 -0.36
CA ALA A 50 8.38 5.99 -0.98
C ALA A 50 7.47 7.18 -0.60
N LEU A 51 6.15 6.98 -0.62
CA LEU A 51 5.16 7.96 -0.19
C LEU A 51 5.21 8.26 1.32
N ARG A 52 5.59 7.28 2.15
CA ARG A 52 5.84 7.48 3.58
C ARG A 52 7.09 8.33 3.81
N ALA A 53 8.12 8.14 2.99
CA ALA A 53 9.36 8.91 3.04
C ALA A 53 9.21 10.36 2.52
N GLY A 54 8.03 10.73 2.00
CA GLY A 54 7.75 12.09 1.53
C GLY A 54 8.31 12.40 0.14
N ARG A 55 8.48 11.37 -0.71
CA ARG A 55 8.86 11.55 -2.12
C ARG A 55 7.85 12.40 -2.88
N ASP A 56 8.35 13.22 -3.79
CA ASP A 56 7.49 14.08 -4.60
C ASP A 56 6.75 13.25 -5.67
N THR A 57 5.52 13.66 -6.04
CA THR A 57 4.73 12.95 -7.04
C THR A 57 5.45 12.92 -8.40
N ALA A 58 6.27 13.93 -8.72
CA ALA A 58 7.08 13.96 -9.93
C ALA A 58 8.19 12.90 -9.95
N GLU A 59 8.83 12.64 -8.80
CA GLU A 59 9.83 11.56 -8.67
C GLU A 59 9.18 10.17 -8.81
N LEU A 60 7.97 10.02 -8.26
CA LEU A 60 7.21 8.78 -8.39
C LEU A 60 6.76 8.55 -9.84
N ALA A 61 6.40 9.61 -10.57
CA ALA A 61 6.07 9.55 -11.99
C ALA A 61 7.27 9.12 -12.85
N ALA A 62 8.47 9.63 -12.56
CA ALA A 62 9.71 9.19 -13.20
C ALA A 62 9.98 7.69 -12.93
N TRP A 63 9.83 7.26 -11.67
CA TRP A 63 9.96 5.86 -11.27
C TRP A 63 9.02 4.91 -12.04
N ALA A 64 7.77 5.31 -12.27
CA ALA A 64 6.83 4.50 -13.04
C ALA A 64 7.10 4.47 -14.54
N ALA A 65 7.64 5.57 -15.11
CA ALA A 65 8.02 5.63 -16.52
C ALA A 65 9.16 4.64 -16.82
N GLU A 66 10.12 4.50 -15.91
CA GLU A 66 11.23 3.54 -16.04
C GLU A 66 10.81 2.08 -15.82
N SER A 67 9.78 1.84 -14.99
CA SER A 67 9.31 0.49 -14.62
C SER A 67 8.28 -0.11 -15.61
N GLY A 68 8.08 0.52 -16.77
CA GLY A 68 7.16 0.05 -17.82
C GLY A 68 5.67 0.15 -17.45
N GLY A 69 5.33 1.00 -16.49
CA GLY A 69 3.98 1.08 -15.91
C GLY A 69 3.02 1.91 -16.75
N ALA A 70 2.14 1.25 -17.50
CA ALA A 70 0.89 1.87 -17.93
C ALA A 70 0.02 2.12 -16.68
N ASP A 71 -0.04 3.40 -16.32
CA ASP A 71 -0.99 4.06 -15.44
C ASP A 71 -0.74 4.04 -13.91
N LEU A 72 0.46 4.47 -13.50
CA LEU A 72 0.71 4.93 -12.13
C LEU A 72 -0.35 5.94 -11.67
N GLY A 73 -0.84 6.80 -12.58
CA GLY A 73 -1.83 7.81 -12.22
C GLY A 73 -3.15 7.20 -11.79
N LEU A 74 -3.65 6.19 -12.48
CA LEU A 74 -4.80 5.40 -12.04
C LEU A 74 -4.54 4.72 -10.70
N PHE A 75 -3.34 4.15 -10.48
CA PHE A 75 -3.03 3.52 -9.20
C PHE A 75 -2.98 4.52 -8.04
N LEU A 76 -2.35 5.68 -8.22
CA LEU A 76 -2.32 6.75 -7.22
C LEU A 76 -3.72 7.32 -6.96
N ALA A 77 -4.56 7.42 -8.00
CA ALA A 77 -5.96 7.79 -7.85
C ALA A 77 -6.76 6.72 -7.07
N GLU A 78 -6.47 5.43 -7.27
CA GLU A 78 -7.06 4.34 -6.49
C GLU A 78 -6.64 4.41 -5.02
N LEU A 79 -5.37 4.69 -4.73
CA LEU A 79 -4.88 4.89 -3.36
C LEU A 79 -5.53 6.10 -2.68
N LEU A 80 -5.68 7.21 -3.40
CA LEU A 80 -6.38 8.41 -2.94
C LEU A 80 -7.84 8.09 -2.62
N ALA A 81 -8.54 7.43 -3.54
CA ALA A 81 -9.95 7.04 -3.36
C ALA A 81 -10.14 6.04 -2.20
N ALA A 82 -9.14 5.20 -1.93
CA ALA A 82 -9.13 4.30 -0.79
C ALA A 82 -8.78 4.98 0.55
N GLY A 83 -8.35 6.24 0.53
CA GLY A 83 -7.91 6.98 1.72
C GLY A 83 -6.56 6.52 2.27
N LEU A 84 -5.74 5.84 1.46
CA LEU A 84 -4.43 5.32 1.85
C LEU A 84 -3.32 6.38 1.72
N VAL A 85 -3.56 7.39 0.90
CA VAL A 85 -2.68 8.52 0.67
C VAL A 85 -3.50 9.80 0.71
N ASP A 86 -2.88 10.87 1.18
CA ASP A 86 -3.45 12.21 1.21
C ASP A 86 -2.61 13.17 0.35
N ALA A 87 -3.24 14.23 -0.14
CA ALA A 87 -2.52 15.35 -0.73
C ALA A 87 -1.72 16.04 0.38
N GLY A 88 -0.39 16.00 0.27
CA GLY A 88 0.50 16.67 1.21
C GLY A 88 0.63 18.15 0.89
N GLU A 89 0.69 19.00 1.91
CA GLU A 89 1.11 20.38 1.73
C GLU A 89 2.56 20.43 1.23
N PRO A 90 2.93 21.39 0.36
CA PRO A 90 4.31 21.60 -0.03
C PRO A 90 5.10 22.06 1.20
N ALA A 91 5.75 21.13 1.89
CA ALA A 91 6.78 21.45 2.88
C ALA A 91 7.89 22.28 2.22
N ASP A 92 7.97 23.55 2.64
CA ASP A 92 9.08 24.46 2.40
C ASP A 92 10.36 23.81 2.95
N GLY A 93 11.29 23.45 2.07
CA GLY A 93 12.57 22.83 2.46
C GLY A 93 12.61 21.30 2.50
N ALA A 94 11.78 20.59 1.73
CA ALA A 94 11.94 19.14 1.57
C ALA A 94 13.32 18.81 0.97
N GLU A 95 14.22 18.37 1.83
CA GLU A 95 15.48 17.74 1.46
C GLU A 95 15.14 16.52 0.59
N ALA A 96 15.67 16.49 -0.64
CA ALA A 96 15.41 15.43 -1.60
C ALA A 96 15.73 14.07 -0.94
N ALA A 97 14.71 13.24 -0.74
CA ALA A 97 14.90 11.93 -0.14
C ALA A 97 15.92 11.13 -0.99
N PRO A 98 16.88 10.43 -0.37
CA PRO A 98 17.91 9.72 -1.11
C PRO A 98 17.27 8.74 -2.09
N ALA A 99 17.74 8.76 -3.34
CA ALA A 99 17.30 7.85 -4.37
C ALA A 99 17.54 6.40 -3.90
N LEU A 100 16.46 5.64 -3.70
CA LEU A 100 16.55 4.20 -3.40
C LEU A 100 17.25 3.51 -4.57
N ALA A 101 18.41 2.92 -4.28
CA ALA A 101 19.15 2.10 -5.21
C ALA A 101 18.42 0.75 -5.36
N GLY A 102 17.80 0.56 -6.53
CA GLY A 102 17.07 -0.66 -6.88
C GLY A 102 15.64 -0.34 -7.27
N HIS A 103 15.36 -0.29 -8.57
CA HIS A 103 13.99 -0.20 -9.06
C HIS A 103 13.37 -1.60 -9.03
N PRO A 104 12.26 -1.82 -8.32
CA PRO A 104 11.55 -3.08 -8.37
C PRO A 104 11.01 -3.29 -9.79
N SER A 105 11.13 -4.52 -10.27
CA SER A 105 10.66 -4.86 -11.62
C SER A 105 9.13 -4.95 -11.63
N GLY A 106 8.46 -4.02 -12.32
CA GLY A 106 7.05 -4.11 -12.68
C GLY A 106 6.13 -3.02 -12.12
N ALA A 107 4.93 -2.92 -12.70
CA ALA A 107 3.95 -1.90 -12.34
C ALA A 107 3.32 -2.17 -10.96
N PRO A 108 3.10 -1.14 -10.12
CA PRO A 108 2.45 -1.29 -8.81
C PRO A 108 0.97 -1.65 -8.97
N ARG A 109 0.47 -2.57 -8.14
CA ARG A 109 -0.91 -3.07 -8.20
C ARG A 109 -1.47 -3.41 -6.83
N LEU A 110 -2.76 -3.08 -6.64
CA LEU A 110 -3.59 -3.63 -5.59
C LEU A 110 -4.08 -5.02 -6.03
N LEU A 111 -3.78 -6.06 -5.25
CA LEU A 111 -4.13 -7.45 -5.55
C LEU A 111 -5.50 -7.81 -4.99
N TRP A 112 -5.78 -7.38 -3.75
CA TRP A 112 -7.03 -7.66 -3.06
C TRP A 112 -7.28 -6.67 -1.91
N ARG A 113 -8.53 -6.61 -1.45
CA ARG A 113 -8.97 -5.81 -0.29
C ARG A 113 -10.00 -6.57 0.53
N GLU A 114 -9.91 -6.54 1.85
CA GLU A 114 -10.84 -7.22 2.76
C GLU A 114 -11.03 -6.46 4.08
N GLU A 115 -12.15 -6.70 4.77
CA GLU A 115 -12.42 -6.17 6.11
C GLU A 115 -11.72 -7.02 7.19
N VAL A 116 -11.11 -6.39 8.19
CA VAL A 116 -10.33 -7.08 9.24
C VAL A 116 -11.18 -8.11 10.01
N ALA A 117 -12.48 -7.84 10.20
CA ALA A 117 -13.40 -8.76 10.87
C ALA A 117 -13.57 -10.10 10.14
N ARG A 118 -13.22 -10.21 8.85
CA ARG A 118 -13.26 -11.48 8.12
C ARG A 118 -11.92 -12.22 8.19
N VAL A 119 -10.81 -11.49 8.24
CA VAL A 119 -9.45 -12.04 8.27
C VAL A 119 -9.16 -12.79 9.59
N THR A 120 -9.64 -12.28 10.73
CA THR A 120 -9.45 -12.93 12.04
C THR A 120 -10.28 -14.20 12.21
N HIS A 121 -11.37 -14.37 11.46
CA HIS A 121 -12.23 -15.56 11.52
C HIS A 121 -11.69 -16.75 10.70
N GLN A 122 -10.61 -16.57 9.91
CA GLN A 122 -9.96 -17.69 9.21
C GLN A 122 -8.84 -18.37 10.01
N THR A 123 -8.39 -17.77 11.12
CA THR A 123 -7.41 -18.39 12.00
C THR A 123 -8.09 -19.31 13.02
N SER A 124 -8.22 -20.57 12.61
CA SER A 124 -8.48 -21.79 13.40
C SER A 124 -9.92 -22.07 13.85
N PRO A 125 -10.48 -23.27 13.53
CA PRO A 125 -11.49 -23.86 14.41
C PRO A 125 -10.83 -24.20 15.76
N PRO A 126 -11.57 -24.14 16.89
CA PRO A 126 -11.06 -24.61 18.16
C PRO A 126 -10.80 -26.12 18.03
N GLN A 127 -9.54 -26.53 17.91
CA GLN A 127 -9.18 -27.92 18.12
C GLN A 127 -9.34 -28.19 19.60
N ALA A 128 -10.47 -28.81 19.98
CA ALA A 128 -10.60 -29.44 21.27
C ALA A 128 -9.48 -30.48 21.37
N ILE A 129 -8.43 -30.15 22.13
CA ILE A 129 -7.39 -31.10 22.51
C ILE A 129 -8.05 -32.08 23.48
N THR A 130 -8.74 -33.08 22.95
CA THR A 130 -9.19 -34.23 23.73
C THR A 130 -7.96 -35.09 24.00
N ASN A 131 -7.35 -34.90 25.17
CA ASN A 131 -6.27 -35.76 25.63
C ASN A 131 -6.88 -37.07 26.19
N PRO A 132 -6.74 -38.22 25.51
CA PRO A 132 -7.36 -39.48 25.96
C PRO A 132 -6.69 -40.09 27.20
N GLN A 133 -5.59 -39.50 27.70
CA GLN A 133 -4.86 -40.00 28.87
C GLN A 133 -5.40 -39.48 30.22
N CYS A 134 -6.49 -38.72 30.21
CA CYS A 134 -7.17 -38.27 31.43
C CYS A 134 -8.60 -38.84 31.47
N GLN A 135 -8.73 -40.17 31.64
CA GLN A 135 -9.96 -40.77 32.14
C GLN A 135 -9.66 -41.47 33.48
N PRO A 136 -10.53 -41.32 34.50
CA PRO A 136 -10.33 -41.87 35.84
C PRO A 136 -10.44 -43.39 35.89
#